data_AF-A0A4Y3WF44-F1
#
_entry.id   AF-A0A4Y3WF44-F1
#
_cell.length_a   1.000
_cell.length_b   1.000
_cell.length_c   1.000
_cell.angle_alpha   90.00
_cell.angle_beta   90.00
_cell.angle_gamma   90.00
#
_symmetry.space_group_name_H-M   'P 1'
#
loop_
_entity.id
_entity.type
_entity.pdbx_description
1 polymer ?
#
loop_
_entity_poly.entity_id
_entity_poly.type
_entity_poly.pdbx_seq_one_letter_code
_entity_poly.pdbx_strand_id
1 'polypeptide(L)' 'MSNVVTLHAEKRWKAVIDYRSDEGVTSVEHYFEEISDLHLIIEHGPDWNLLIRCIVTLNRPDDGEDQNSVEKARRDERLA' A
#
# COMPACT_ATOMS: atom_id res chain seq x y z
N MET A 1 -26.75 4.20 -1.24
CA MET A 1 -25.79 3.30 -0.55
C MET A 1 -24.95 2.61 -1.60
N SER A 2 -23.64 2.47 -1.38
CA SER A 2 -22.63 1.84 -2.25
C SER A 2 -21.81 2.74 -3.21
N ASN A 3 -21.33 3.90 -2.74
CA ASN A 3 -20.25 4.65 -3.43
C ASN A 3 -18.86 4.48 -2.77
N VAL A 4 -18.77 3.77 -1.64
CA VAL A 4 -17.52 3.63 -0.87
C VAL A 4 -16.65 2.49 -1.41
N VAL A 5 -17.26 1.42 -1.91
CA VAL A 5 -16.53 0.22 -2.37
C VAL A 5 -15.74 0.50 -3.66
N THR A 6 -16.22 1.41 -4.51
CA THR A 6 -15.60 1.70 -5.81
C THR A 6 -14.35 2.58 -5.70
N LEU A 7 -14.22 3.41 -4.66
CA LEU A 7 -13.12 4.37 -4.55
C LEU A 7 -11.76 3.70 -4.27
N HIS A 8 -11.78 2.54 -3.62
CA HIS A 8 -10.56 1.81 -3.24
C HIS A 8 -9.95 1.02 -4.39
N ALA A 9 -10.76 0.56 -5.35
CA ALA A 9 -10.31 -0.23 -6.49
C ALA A 9 -9.48 0.57 -7.50
N GLU A 10 -9.60 1.91 -7.48
CA GLU A 10 -8.87 2.80 -8.40
C GLU A 10 -7.53 3.28 -7.82
N LYS A 11 -7.28 3.10 -6.52
CA LYS A 11 -6.07 3.59 -5.86
C LYS A 11 -4.90 2.64 -6.10
N ARG A 12 -3.74 3.19 -6.45
CA ARG A 12 -2.55 2.41 -6.84
C ARG A 12 -1.93 1.61 -5.71
N TRP A 13 -2.03 2.07 -4.46
CA TRP A 13 -1.36 1.44 -3.33
C TRP A 13 -2.35 1.03 -2.25
N LYS A 14 -2.05 -0.10 -1.62
CA LYS A 14 -2.69 -0.57 -0.39
C LYS A 14 -1.63 -0.72 0.69
N ALA A 15 -1.83 -0.07 1.83
CA ALA A 15 -1.05 -0.31 3.04
C ALA A 15 -1.93 -1.03 4.07
N VAL A 16 -1.39 -2.10 4.66
CA VAL A 16 -1.95 -2.74 5.85
C VAL A 16 -1.00 -2.42 7.00
N ILE A 17 -1.51 -1.70 7.99
CA ILE A 17 -0.72 -1.25 9.15
C ILE A 17 -1.25 -1.92 10.40
N ASP A 18 -0.37 -2.60 11.11
CA ASP A 18 -0.66 -3.27 12.37
C ASP A 18 -0.14 -2.46 13.53
N TYR A 19 -1.02 -2.20 14.49
CA TYR A 19 -0.73 -1.51 15.73
C TYR A 19 -0.92 -2.47 16.92
N ARG A 20 -0.05 -2.36 17.91
CA ARG A 20 -0.25 -2.98 19.21
C ARG A 20 -1.32 -2.22 19.98
N SER A 21 -2.25 -2.94 20.60
CA SER A 21 -3.25 -2.42 21.52
C SER A 21 -3.31 -3.30 22.77
N ASP A 22 -4.01 -2.84 23.80
CA ASP A 22 -4.19 -3.61 25.05
C ASP A 22 -4.98 -4.92 24.82
N GLU A 23 -5.78 -4.97 23.75
CA GLU A 23 -6.60 -6.11 23.36
C GLU A 23 -5.90 -7.04 22.36
N GLY A 24 -4.70 -6.67 21.89
CA GLY A 24 -3.92 -7.48 20.94
C GLY A 24 -3.33 -6.66 19.79
N VAL A 25 -3.38 -7.20 18.58
CA VAL A 25 -2.93 -6.51 17.37
C VAL A 25 -4.13 -6.05 16.57
N THR A 26 -4.18 -4.77 16.23
CA THR A 26 -5.21 -4.17 15.41
C THR A 26 -4.65 -3.85 14.03
N SER A 27 -5.28 -4.37 12.98
CA SER A 27 -4.90 -4.12 11.58
C SER A 27 -5.82 -3.07 10.95
N VAL A 28 -5.24 -2.09 10.26
CA VAL A 28 -5.97 -1.06 9.51
C VAL A 28 -5.50 -1.06 8.06
N GLU A 29 -6.46 -1.09 7.14
CA GLU A 29 -6.18 -0.99 5.70
C GLU A 29 -6.37 0.43 5.18
N HIS A 30 -5.44 0.89 4.36
CA HIS A 30 -5.48 2.18 3.67
C HIS A 30 -5.23 2.00 2.18
N TYR A 31 -6.01 2.70 1.37
CA TYR A 31 -5.83 2.75 -0.08
C TYR A 31 -5.55 4.18 -0.50
N PHE A 32 -4.50 4.39 -1.30
CA PHE A 32 -3.99 5.72 -1.63
C PHE A 32 -3.29 5.74 -2.99
N GLU A 33 -3.13 6.95 -3.55
CA GLU A 33 -2.72 7.12 -4.95
C GLU A 33 -1.20 7.12 -5.11
N GLU A 34 -0.51 7.98 -4.37
CA GLU A 34 0.93 8.15 -4.49
C GLU A 34 1.65 7.50 -3.33
N ILE A 35 2.74 6.76 -3.58
CA ILE A 35 3.48 6.09 -2.49
C ILE A 35 4.00 7.10 -1.46
N SER A 36 4.26 8.34 -1.90
CA SER A 36 4.63 9.45 -1.03
C SER A 36 3.57 9.77 0.00
N ASP A 37 2.29 9.51 -0.23
CA ASP A 37 1.22 9.85 0.71
C ASP A 37 1.22 8.97 1.97
N LEU A 38 2.01 7.89 2.00
CA LEU A 38 2.11 7.00 3.16
C LEU A 38 2.56 7.71 4.43
N HIS A 39 3.43 8.73 4.33
CA HIS A 39 3.85 9.48 5.52
C HIS A 39 2.66 10.17 6.19
N LEU A 40 1.74 10.75 5.41
CA LEU A 40 0.54 11.39 5.94
C LEU A 40 -0.34 10.38 6.66
N ILE A 41 -0.49 9.17 6.13
CA ILE A 41 -1.28 8.10 6.75
C ILE A 41 -0.71 7.69 8.11
N ILE A 42 0.62 7.57 8.20
CA ILE A 42 1.30 7.21 9.46
C ILE A 42 1.20 8.37 10.46
N GLU A 43 1.47 9.61 10.04
CA GLU A 43 1.47 10.78 10.91
C GLU A 43 0.08 11.11 11.48
N HIS A 44 -0.98 10.89 10.71
CA HIS A 44 -2.36 11.11 11.14
C HIS A 44 -3.03 9.84 11.70
N GLY A 45 -2.28 8.73 11.77
CA GLY A 45 -2.75 7.46 12.28
C GLY A 45 -2.78 7.39 13.81
N PRO A 46 -3.01 6.18 14.36
CA PRO A 46 -2.77 5.88 15.77
C PRO A 46 -1.32 6.19 16.20
N ASP A 47 -1.04 6.10 17.51
CA ASP A 47 0.30 6.32 18.04
C ASP A 47 1.35 5.46 17.30
N TRP A 48 2.26 6.15 16.61
CA TRP A 48 3.35 5.56 15.84
C TRP A 48 4.25 4.64 16.67
N ASN A 49 4.37 4.86 17.99
CA ASN A 49 5.13 3.97 18.88
C ASN A 49 4.49 2.58 19.00
N LEU A 50 3.21 2.45 18.65
CA LEU A 50 2.48 1.19 18.66
C LEU A 50 2.49 0.50 17.29
N LEU A 51 2.98 1.15 16.23
CA LEU A 51 3.11 0.55 14.91
C LEU A 51 4.16 -0.56 14.97
N ILE A 52 3.73 -1.79 14.67
CA ILE A 52 4.61 -2.97 14.69
C ILE A 52 4.91 -3.50 13.29
N ARG A 53 4.05 -3.21 12.30
CA ARG A 53 4.22 -3.66 10.93
C ARG A 53 3.45 -2.77 9.96
N CYS A 54 4.06 -2.46 8.81
CA CYS A 54 3.40 -1.83 7.68
C CYS A 54 3.76 -2.64 6.43
N ILE A 55 2.77 -3.25 5.79
CA ILE A 55 2.93 -3.97 4.52
C ILE A 55 2.31 -3.10 3.44
N VAL A 56 3.12 -2.68 2.48
CA VAL A 56 2.66 -1.94 1.31
C VAL A 56 2.65 -2.85 0.11
N THR A 57 1.51 -2.88 -0.56
CA THR A 57 1.28 -3.67 -1.76
C THR A 57 0.72 -2.78 -2.85
N LEU A 58 1.04 -3.16 -4.08
CA LEU A 58 0.49 -2.51 -5.23
C LEU A 58 -0.95 -3.02 -5.45
N ASN A 59 -1.89 -2.10 -5.59
CA ASN A 59 -3.33 -2.35 -5.69
C ASN A 59 -3.80 -2.13 -7.14
N ARG A 60 -3.12 -2.77 -8.10
CA ARG A 60 -3.54 -2.84 -9.51
C ARG A 60 -3.43 -4.28 -10.01
N PRO A 61 -4.25 -4.68 -10.99
CA PRO A 61 -4.33 -6.05 -11.48
C PRO A 61 -3.12 -6.49 -12.34
N ASP A 62 -2.18 -5.59 -12.66
CA ASP A 62 -1.00 -5.89 -13.48
C ASP A 62 0.22 -6.38 -12.66
N ASP A 63 0.02 -6.65 -11.37
CA ASP A 63 0.99 -7.24 -10.43
C ASP A 63 2.34 -6.50 -10.34
N GLY A 64 2.42 -5.27 -10.83
CA GLY A 64 3.60 -4.42 -10.67
C GLY A 64 4.75 -4.66 -11.64
N GLU A 65 4.53 -5.41 -12.72
CA GLU A 65 5.57 -5.71 -13.71
C GLU A 65 6.32 -4.46 -14.20
N ASP A 66 5.60 -3.36 -14.48
CA ASP A 66 6.20 -2.12 -14.98
C ASP A 66 7.01 -1.32 -13.93
N GLN A 67 6.88 -1.63 -12.64
CA GLN A 67 7.60 -0.96 -11.55
C GLN A 67 8.75 -1.81 -10.98
N ASN A 68 8.81 -3.10 -11.31
CA ASN A 68 9.95 -3.93 -10.96
C ASN A 68 11.13 -3.59 -11.86
N SER A 69 12.09 -2.82 -11.34
CA SER A 69 13.27 -2.37 -12.08
C SER A 69 14.11 -3.51 -12.66
N VAL A 70 14.11 -4.68 -12.03
CA VAL A 70 14.84 -5.86 -12.50
C VAL A 70 14.15 -6.50 -13.70
N GLU A 71 12.83 -6.72 -13.61
CA GLU A 71 12.06 -7.29 -14.72
C GLU A 71 11.96 -6.34 -15.91
N LYS A 72 11.85 -5.03 -15.64
CA LYS A 72 11.89 -4.01 -16.68
C LYS A 72 13.23 -4.00 -17.42
N ALA A 73 14.35 -4.03 -16.69
CA ALA A 73 15.68 -4.12 -17.30
C ALA A 73 15.84 -5.39 -18.16
N ARG A 74 15.36 -6.54 -17.67
CA ARG A 74 15.36 -7.81 -18.43
C ARG A 74 14.50 -7.75 -19.69
N ARG A 75 13.39 -7.02 -19.68
CA ARG A 75 12.52 -6.83 -20.85
C ARG A 75 13.18 -5.96 -21.90
N ASP A 76 13.79 -4.86 -21.49
CA ASP A 76 14.48 -3.92 -22.38
C ASP A 76 15.69 -4.58 -23.06
N GLU A 77 16.45 -5.43 -22.36
CA GLU A 77 17.55 -6.22 -22.93
C GLU A 77 17.10 -7.25 -23.99
N ARG A 78 15.87 -7.78 -23.91
CA ARG A 78 15.34 -8.74 -24.89
C ARG A 78 14.80 -8.09 -26.16
N LEU A 79 14.52 -6.78 -26.10
CA LEU A 79 13.95 -6.01 -27.20
C LEU A 79 15.01 -5.16 -27.94
N ALA A 80 16.26 -5.15 -27.45
CA ALA A 80 17.43 -4.51 -28.06
C ALA A 80 18.19 -5.50 -28.97
#